data_AF-A0A7C7BTN9-F1
#
_entry.id   AF-A0A7C7BTN9-F1
#
_cell.length_a   1.000
_cell.length_b   1.000
_cell.length_c   1.000
_cell.angle_alpha   90.00
_cell.angle_beta   90.00
_cell.angle_gamma   90.00
#
_symmetry.space_group_name_H-M   'P 1'
#
loop_
_entity.id
_entity.type
_entity.pdbx_description
1 polymer ?
#
loop_
_entity_poly.entity_id
_entity_poly.type
_entity_poly.pdbx_seq_one_letter_code
_entity_poly.pdbx_strand_id
1 'polypeptide(L)'
;MQYAIYLLMLFSLLAACVSREPEPATESFSHRDSTSEDSLTADATPIDTAPHEINWEAVDIRLAPGTLAYGLQCGRVEETRKRLGTLYGKQHITMDSIAVIFTELLVNDIIPYWYGTPWSFEGHTDTPGQGEIACGYFVSTTLLHVGVNLHRYKLAQQSPINEAKTLSLGDPIIILSDTSTKVIETIRDDFEDGIYFLGWESSHVGYLLKRKGEVFLIHSDYYSQSKVIIERAADSEVFSFYETFYIAPITTNKVLIEKWLTQDD
;
A
#
# COMPACT_ATOMS: atom_id res chain seq x y z
N MET A 1 -36.55 -11.04 41.82
CA MET A 1 -36.22 -12.36 41.25
C MET A 1 -34.74 -12.56 41.47
N GLN A 2 -34.36 -13.49 42.34
CA GLN A 2 -33.05 -13.53 43.01
C GLN A 2 -32.48 -14.95 42.94
N TYR A 3 -31.13 -15.02 42.89
CA TYR A 3 -30.21 -16.15 43.07
C TYR A 3 -29.74 -16.96 41.85
N ALA A 4 -28.40 -16.96 41.65
CA ALA A 4 -27.49 -18.11 41.48
C ALA A 4 -26.06 -17.52 41.30
N ILE A 5 -25.09 -17.53 42.22
CA ILE A 5 -24.37 -18.58 42.98
C ILE A 5 -23.50 -19.53 42.12
N TYR A 6 -22.20 -19.20 42.10
CA TYR A 6 -20.95 -20.01 42.09
C TYR A 6 -20.90 -21.42 41.48
N LEU A 7 -19.87 -21.67 40.63
CA LEU A 7 -18.99 -22.85 40.78
C LEU A 7 -17.61 -22.68 40.10
N LEU A 8 -16.56 -22.79 40.90
CA LEU A 8 -15.14 -23.04 40.57
C LEU A 8 -14.88 -24.53 40.82
N MET A 9 -14.10 -25.23 39.96
CA MET A 9 -13.12 -26.33 40.26
C MET A 9 -12.58 -26.86 38.90
N LEU A 10 -11.30 -26.71 38.52
CA LEU A 10 -10.10 -27.51 38.87
C LEU A 10 -10.21 -29.02 38.58
N PHE A 11 -9.47 -29.51 37.58
CA PHE A 11 -8.94 -30.87 37.54
C PHE A 11 -7.53 -30.90 36.93
N SER A 12 -6.73 -31.80 37.51
CA SER A 12 -5.26 -31.83 37.60
C SER A 12 -4.57 -32.80 36.64
N LEU A 13 -3.29 -32.53 36.39
CA LEU A 13 -2.26 -33.44 35.83
C LEU A 13 -2.11 -34.77 36.59
N LEU A 14 -1.64 -35.80 35.86
CA LEU A 14 -0.66 -36.87 36.18
C LEU A 14 -0.91 -38.01 35.18
N ALA A 15 0.03 -38.79 34.63
CA ALA A 15 1.48 -38.80 34.53
C ALA A 15 1.84 -39.92 33.53
N ALA A 16 3.02 -39.82 32.92
CA ALA A 16 3.62 -40.79 32.01
C ALA A 16 3.82 -42.20 32.61
N CYS A 17 3.86 -43.22 31.75
CA CYS A 17 4.88 -44.26 31.87
C CYS A 17 5.15 -44.96 30.52
N VAL A 18 6.45 -45.06 30.25
CA VAL A 18 7.18 -45.50 29.06
C VAL A 18 7.32 -47.02 29.00
N SER A 19 7.52 -47.56 27.79
CA SER A 19 8.46 -48.65 27.37
C SER A 19 7.80 -49.58 26.33
N ARG A 20 8.41 -50.10 25.27
CA ARG A 20 9.82 -50.19 24.79
C ARG A 20 9.76 -50.73 23.34
N GLU A 21 10.60 -50.26 22.41
CA GLU A 21 10.96 -50.98 21.16
C GLU A 21 12.02 -52.08 21.43
N PRO A 22 12.33 -53.00 20.47
CA PRO A 22 13.32 -52.71 19.41
C PRO A 22 13.11 -53.37 18.00
N GLU A 23 13.57 -52.65 16.96
CA GLU A 23 14.28 -52.96 15.68
C GLU A 23 14.59 -54.41 15.18
N PRO A 24 15.18 -54.63 13.97
CA PRO A 24 14.94 -54.10 12.60
C PRO A 24 15.02 -55.23 11.51
N ALA A 25 14.83 -54.91 10.22
CA ALA A 25 15.26 -55.81 9.13
C ALA A 25 15.73 -55.03 7.88
N THR A 26 16.96 -55.33 7.49
CA THR A 26 17.70 -54.95 6.28
C THR A 26 17.28 -55.75 5.06
N GLU A 27 17.19 -55.13 3.88
CA GLU A 27 17.57 -55.77 2.61
C GLU A 27 18.24 -54.77 1.65
N SER A 28 19.35 -55.22 1.09
CA SER A 28 20.24 -54.60 0.12
C SER A 28 19.82 -54.92 -1.31
N PHE A 29 20.01 -54.02 -2.29
CA PHE A 29 20.25 -54.44 -3.67
C PHE A 29 21.13 -53.45 -4.46
N SER A 30 21.89 -54.03 -5.38
CA SER A 30 23.15 -53.58 -5.98
C SER A 30 23.07 -52.63 -7.17
N HIS A 31 24.17 -51.90 -7.38
CA HIS A 31 24.61 -51.26 -8.63
C HIS A 31 24.23 -52.00 -9.92
N ARG A 32 23.74 -51.26 -10.92
CA ARG A 32 24.18 -51.38 -12.32
C ARG A 32 24.14 -50.03 -13.03
N ASP A 33 25.23 -49.82 -13.74
CA ASP A 33 25.61 -48.76 -14.64
C ASP A 33 24.79 -48.82 -15.95
N SER A 34 24.30 -47.67 -16.41
CA SER A 34 23.96 -47.47 -17.83
C SER A 34 23.95 -45.98 -18.17
N THR A 35 24.99 -45.59 -18.87
CA THR A 35 25.13 -44.37 -19.66
C THR A 35 23.96 -44.17 -20.63
N SER A 36 23.30 -43.03 -20.57
CA SER A 36 22.70 -42.40 -21.76
C SER A 36 22.77 -40.88 -21.58
N GLU A 37 23.62 -40.27 -22.39
CA GLU A 37 23.70 -38.84 -22.60
C GLU A 37 22.38 -38.34 -23.18
N ASP A 38 21.63 -37.55 -22.42
CA ASP A 38 20.65 -36.61 -22.98
C ASP A 38 21.13 -35.20 -22.68
N SER A 39 21.83 -34.66 -23.66
CA SER A 39 22.32 -33.29 -23.75
C SER A 39 21.15 -32.34 -24.02
N LEU A 40 20.65 -31.69 -22.97
CA LEU A 40 19.91 -30.44 -23.07
C LEU A 40 20.78 -29.32 -22.47
N THR A 41 21.75 -28.85 -23.25
CA THR A 41 22.39 -27.55 -22.98
C THR A 41 21.37 -26.45 -23.32
N ALA A 42 20.44 -26.20 -22.41
CA ALA A 42 19.73 -24.95 -22.38
C ALA A 42 20.73 -23.89 -21.93
N ASP A 43 21.16 -23.08 -22.87
CA ASP A 43 21.89 -21.84 -22.64
C ASP A 43 20.92 -20.85 -21.98
N ALA A 44 20.58 -21.13 -20.71
CA ALA A 44 19.83 -20.22 -19.87
C ALA A 44 20.82 -19.16 -19.42
N THR A 45 20.87 -18.05 -20.17
CA THR A 45 21.38 -16.79 -19.65
C THR A 45 20.79 -16.60 -18.25
N PRO A 46 21.62 -16.35 -17.21
CA PRO A 46 21.11 -16.09 -15.88
C PRO A 46 20.05 -15.00 -15.99
N ILE A 47 18.82 -15.31 -15.56
CA ILE A 47 17.80 -14.28 -15.36
C ILE A 47 18.42 -13.32 -14.34
N ASP A 48 18.58 -12.07 -14.73
CA ASP A 48 19.06 -11.01 -13.86
C ASP A 48 18.00 -10.80 -12.76
N THR A 49 18.16 -11.52 -11.65
CA THR A 49 17.25 -11.47 -10.49
C THR A 49 17.62 -10.36 -9.51
N ALA A 50 18.58 -9.48 -9.85
CA ALA A 50 18.80 -8.30 -9.03
C ALA A 50 17.67 -7.30 -9.34
N PRO A 51 16.88 -6.84 -8.35
CA PRO A 51 15.98 -5.74 -8.57
C PRO A 51 16.80 -4.57 -9.09
N HIS A 52 16.60 -4.20 -10.35
CA HIS A 52 17.30 -3.06 -10.93
C HIS A 52 17.02 -1.84 -10.03
N GLU A 53 18.05 -1.05 -9.75
CA GLU A 53 17.87 0.18 -8.98
C GLU A 53 16.85 1.09 -9.71
N ILE A 54 15.85 1.58 -8.99
CA ILE A 54 14.81 2.44 -9.59
C ILE A 54 15.43 3.80 -9.89
N ASN A 55 15.40 4.20 -11.17
CA ASN A 55 15.72 5.58 -11.53
C ASN A 55 14.53 6.49 -11.23
N TRP A 56 14.47 7.00 -9.99
CA TRP A 56 13.37 7.84 -9.50
C TRP A 56 13.16 9.12 -10.30
N GLU A 57 14.24 9.70 -10.85
CA GLU A 57 14.15 10.88 -11.71
C GLU A 57 13.47 10.55 -13.04
N ALA A 58 13.77 9.38 -13.63
CA ALA A 58 13.10 8.94 -14.86
C ALA A 58 11.59 8.74 -14.68
N VAL A 59 11.14 8.43 -13.46
CA VAL A 59 9.71 8.27 -13.13
C VAL A 59 9.08 9.48 -12.42
N ASP A 60 9.77 10.62 -12.38
CA ASP A 60 9.33 11.87 -11.73
C ASP A 60 8.89 11.68 -10.27
N ILE A 61 9.56 10.82 -9.49
CA ILE A 61 9.27 10.61 -8.06
C ILE A 61 10.44 11.16 -7.24
N ARG A 62 10.12 11.94 -6.21
CA ARG A 62 11.09 12.44 -5.23
C ARG A 62 10.96 11.64 -3.95
N LEU A 63 12.05 11.05 -3.46
CA LEU A 63 12.07 10.39 -2.15
C LEU A 63 12.40 11.36 -1.01
N ALA A 64 13.18 12.41 -1.30
CA ALA A 64 13.58 13.40 -0.32
C ALA A 64 12.70 14.67 -0.43
N PRO A 65 12.36 15.30 0.70
CA PRO A 65 11.64 16.55 0.69
C PRO A 65 12.50 17.70 0.15
N GLY A 66 11.84 18.79 -0.24
CA GLY A 66 12.50 20.05 -0.53
C GLY A 66 13.10 20.70 0.73
N THR A 67 13.59 21.94 0.60
CA THR A 67 14.26 22.66 1.70
C THR A 67 13.31 23.37 2.66
N LEU A 68 12.00 23.38 2.39
CA LEU A 68 11.03 24.05 3.24
C LEU A 68 10.70 23.20 4.46
N ALA A 69 10.36 23.85 5.58
CA ALA A 69 9.78 23.13 6.71
C ALA A 69 8.41 22.57 6.33
N TYR A 70 8.06 21.38 6.84
CA TYR A 70 6.84 20.67 6.44
C TYR A 70 5.56 21.50 6.56
N GLY A 71 5.37 22.21 7.69
CA GLY A 71 4.19 23.07 7.87
C GLY A 71 4.09 24.21 6.83
N LEU A 72 5.23 24.77 6.40
CA LEU A 72 5.26 25.77 5.33
C LEU A 72 4.95 25.15 3.97
N GLN A 73 5.39 23.91 3.74
CA GLN A 73 5.06 23.17 2.53
C GLN A 73 3.56 22.89 2.44
N CYS A 74 2.91 22.44 3.53
CA CYS A 74 1.45 22.29 3.58
C CYS A 74 0.72 23.62 3.28
N GLY A 75 1.23 24.74 3.80
CA GLY A 75 0.72 26.07 3.49
C GLY A 75 0.80 26.41 1.99
N ARG A 76 1.93 26.10 1.32
CA ARG A 76 2.10 26.30 -0.12
C ARG A 76 1.18 25.42 -0.96
N VAL A 77 0.95 24.18 -0.54
CA VAL A 77 0.00 23.27 -1.21
C VAL A 77 -1.41 23.86 -1.18
N GLU A 78 -1.83 24.37 -0.02
CA GLU A 78 -3.14 25.02 0.15
C GLU A 78 -3.26 26.30 -0.68
N GLU A 79 -2.23 27.14 -0.74
CA GLU A 79 -2.18 28.32 -1.61
C GLU A 79 -2.29 27.95 -3.09
N THR A 80 -1.60 26.87 -3.49
CA THR A 80 -1.64 26.34 -4.86
C THR A 80 -3.06 25.89 -5.20
N ARG A 81 -3.70 25.11 -4.33
CA ARG A 81 -5.09 24.67 -4.50
C ARG A 81 -6.06 25.84 -4.68
N LYS A 82 -5.98 26.88 -3.84
CA LYS A 82 -6.82 28.10 -3.98
C LYS A 82 -6.61 28.80 -5.32
N ARG A 83 -5.36 28.88 -5.78
CA ARG A 83 -5.03 29.44 -7.09
C ARG A 83 -5.63 28.61 -8.22
N LEU A 84 -5.55 27.28 -8.14
CA LEU A 84 -6.18 26.38 -9.10
C LEU A 84 -7.70 26.58 -9.15
N GLY A 85 -8.37 26.71 -8.00
CA GLY A 85 -9.81 26.98 -7.95
C GLY A 85 -10.17 28.29 -8.65
N THR A 86 -9.37 29.35 -8.47
CA THR A 86 -9.55 30.61 -9.18
C THR A 86 -9.37 30.48 -10.69
N LEU A 87 -8.37 29.70 -11.13
CA LEU A 87 -8.11 29.46 -12.55
C LEU A 87 -9.21 28.61 -13.18
N TYR A 88 -9.70 27.60 -12.48
CA TYR A 88 -10.77 26.72 -12.93
C TYR A 88 -12.09 27.48 -13.09
N GLY A 89 -12.47 28.31 -12.11
CA GLY A 89 -13.65 29.17 -12.22
C GLY A 89 -13.59 30.19 -13.37
N LYS A 90 -12.38 30.53 -13.83
CA LYS A 90 -12.14 31.37 -15.03
C LYS A 90 -11.97 30.56 -16.32
N GLN A 91 -12.11 29.24 -16.27
CA GLN A 91 -11.89 28.33 -17.40
C GLN A 91 -10.48 28.43 -18.01
N HIS A 92 -9.48 28.80 -17.20
CA HIS A 92 -8.08 28.91 -17.63
C HIS A 92 -7.29 27.61 -17.45
N ILE A 93 -7.90 26.58 -16.86
CA ILE A 93 -7.29 25.27 -16.62
C ILE A 93 -8.38 24.20 -16.64
N THR A 94 -8.06 22.99 -17.09
CA THR A 94 -8.99 21.85 -17.15
C THR A 94 -8.91 20.99 -15.91
N MET A 95 -9.96 20.22 -15.62
CA MET A 95 -9.96 19.27 -14.51
C MET A 95 -8.83 18.23 -14.63
N ASP A 96 -8.52 17.76 -15.83
CA ASP A 96 -7.44 16.79 -16.04
C ASP A 96 -6.06 17.39 -15.69
N SER A 97 -5.83 18.68 -16.00
CA SER A 97 -4.60 19.37 -15.58
C SER A 97 -4.54 19.54 -14.06
N ILE A 98 -5.68 19.80 -13.43
CA ILE A 98 -5.79 19.92 -11.97
C ILE A 98 -5.50 18.57 -11.30
N ALA A 99 -6.01 17.47 -11.85
CA ALA A 99 -5.75 16.11 -11.37
C ALA A 99 -4.25 15.77 -11.44
N VAL A 100 -3.57 16.12 -12.54
CA VAL A 100 -2.11 15.97 -12.64
C VAL A 100 -1.39 16.78 -11.56
N ILE A 101 -1.78 18.05 -11.36
CA ILE A 101 -1.16 18.88 -10.32
C ILE A 101 -1.44 18.34 -8.91
N PHE A 102 -2.64 17.82 -8.64
CA PHE A 102 -2.94 17.13 -7.39
C PHE A 102 -1.99 15.96 -7.15
N THR A 103 -1.76 15.11 -8.17
CA THR A 103 -0.82 13.99 -8.09
C THR A 103 0.57 14.48 -7.70
N GLU A 104 1.05 15.54 -8.34
CA GLU A 104 2.37 16.10 -8.03
C GLU A 104 2.44 16.67 -6.61
N LEU A 105 1.41 17.36 -6.16
CA LEU A 105 1.36 17.90 -4.80
C LEU A 105 1.39 16.78 -3.76
N LEU A 106 0.68 15.68 -3.99
CA LEU A 106 0.66 14.53 -3.08
C LEU A 106 1.98 13.76 -3.11
N VAL A 107 2.40 13.31 -4.29
CA VAL A 107 3.55 12.40 -4.49
C VAL A 107 4.88 13.10 -4.26
N ASN A 108 5.04 14.34 -4.70
CA ASN A 108 6.35 15.02 -4.76
C ASN A 108 6.52 16.17 -3.77
N ASP A 109 5.43 16.63 -3.15
CA ASP A 109 5.47 17.77 -2.22
C ASP A 109 5.02 17.39 -0.80
N ILE A 110 4.17 16.36 -0.62
CA ILE A 110 3.72 15.90 0.70
C ILE A 110 4.41 14.60 1.13
N ILE A 111 4.26 13.52 0.36
CA ILE A 111 4.79 12.18 0.68
C ILE A 111 6.31 12.16 0.96
N PRO A 112 7.17 12.94 0.30
CA PRO A 112 8.62 12.84 0.54
C PRO A 112 9.03 13.24 1.97
N TYR A 113 8.24 14.07 2.64
CA TYR A 113 8.48 14.37 4.06
C TYR A 113 8.16 13.16 4.95
N TRP A 114 7.17 12.35 4.57
CA TRP A 114 6.76 11.17 5.30
C TRP A 114 7.68 9.97 5.08
N TYR A 115 8.41 9.92 3.96
CA TYR A 115 9.32 8.82 3.64
C TYR A 115 10.27 8.53 4.80
N GLY A 116 10.31 7.26 5.23
CA GLY A 116 11.11 6.80 6.37
C GLY A 116 10.49 7.04 7.75
N THR A 117 9.30 7.66 7.85
CA THR A 117 8.58 7.76 9.15
C THR A 117 8.29 6.35 9.67
N PRO A 118 8.69 6.01 10.92
CA PRO A 118 8.47 4.68 11.46
C PRO A 118 7.00 4.24 11.46
N TRP A 119 6.78 2.96 11.25
CA TRP A 119 5.46 2.34 11.35
C TRP A 119 5.20 1.83 12.77
N SER A 120 3.94 1.91 13.18
CA SER A 120 3.39 1.18 14.33
C SER A 120 1.90 0.98 14.13
N PHE A 121 1.35 -0.13 14.62
CA PHE A 121 -0.09 -0.41 14.54
C PHE A 121 -0.93 0.67 15.25
N GLU A 122 -0.42 1.20 16.36
CA GLU A 122 -1.06 2.29 17.10
C GLU A 122 -0.60 3.68 16.63
N GLY A 123 0.30 3.74 15.63
CA GLY A 123 0.90 4.97 15.14
C GLY A 123 -0.14 5.91 14.55
N HIS A 124 -0.22 7.13 15.08
CA HIS A 124 -1.18 8.15 14.66
C HIS A 124 -0.56 9.55 14.67
N THR A 125 0.76 9.66 14.48
CA THR A 125 1.39 10.98 14.36
C THR A 125 0.78 11.77 13.19
N ASP A 126 0.71 13.08 13.36
CA ASP A 126 0.38 14.05 12.31
C ASP A 126 1.62 14.79 11.80
N THR A 127 2.81 14.46 12.32
CA THR A 127 4.05 15.14 11.99
C THR A 127 5.06 14.13 11.44
N PRO A 128 5.50 14.28 10.18
CA PRO A 128 6.42 13.34 9.55
C PRO A 128 7.73 13.22 10.34
N GLY A 129 8.23 11.99 10.46
CA GLY A 129 9.46 11.67 11.18
C GLY A 129 9.42 11.91 12.70
N GLN A 130 8.28 12.29 13.27
CA GLN A 130 8.11 12.51 14.72
C GLN A 130 7.08 11.53 15.28
N GLY A 131 7.57 10.41 15.84
CA GLY A 131 6.72 9.30 16.26
C GLY A 131 6.47 8.32 15.13
N GLU A 132 5.33 7.62 15.19
CA GLU A 132 5.03 6.48 14.34
C GLU A 132 3.67 6.66 13.64
N ILE A 133 3.50 6.04 12.47
CA ILE A 133 2.26 6.13 11.69
C ILE A 133 1.80 4.78 11.14
N ALA A 134 0.55 4.39 11.44
CA ALA A 134 -0.08 3.22 10.85
C ALA A 134 -0.52 3.49 9.40
N CYS A 135 -0.83 2.43 8.64
CA CYS A 135 -1.16 2.53 7.22
C CYS A 135 -2.39 3.40 6.91
N GLY A 136 -3.52 3.21 7.61
CA GLY A 136 -4.71 4.06 7.45
C GLY A 136 -4.48 5.51 7.89
N TYR A 137 -3.69 5.72 8.95
CA TYR A 137 -3.31 7.07 9.37
C TYR A 137 -2.37 7.75 8.37
N PHE A 138 -1.48 7.02 7.71
CA PHE A 138 -0.65 7.55 6.64
C PHE A 138 -1.52 8.08 5.51
N VAL A 139 -2.37 7.24 4.91
CA VAL A 139 -3.26 7.63 3.81
C VAL A 139 -4.14 8.82 4.18
N SER A 140 -4.84 8.73 5.31
CA SER A 140 -5.78 9.78 5.72
C SER A 140 -5.08 11.10 6.06
N THR A 141 -3.89 11.04 6.67
CA THR A 141 -3.13 12.25 7.04
C THR A 141 -2.52 12.91 5.81
N THR A 142 -1.96 12.15 4.86
CA THR A 142 -1.41 12.75 3.62
C THR A 142 -2.51 13.31 2.70
N LEU A 143 -3.68 12.67 2.63
CA LEU A 143 -4.85 13.24 1.93
C LEU A 143 -5.34 14.53 2.60
N LEU A 144 -5.42 14.55 3.93
CA LEU A 144 -5.76 15.77 4.67
C LEU A 144 -4.73 16.88 4.39
N HIS A 145 -3.44 16.57 4.41
CA HIS A 145 -2.36 17.54 4.25
C HIS A 145 -2.17 18.04 2.81
N VAL A 146 -2.63 17.29 1.80
CA VAL A 146 -2.75 17.80 0.42
C VAL A 146 -4.05 18.62 0.23
N GLY A 147 -4.91 18.70 1.25
CA GLY A 147 -6.08 19.58 1.28
C GLY A 147 -7.42 18.90 1.00
N VAL A 148 -7.50 17.56 1.03
CA VAL A 148 -8.79 16.86 0.94
C VAL A 148 -9.57 17.08 2.23
N ASN A 149 -10.82 17.56 2.11
CA ASN A 149 -11.70 17.75 3.26
C ASN A 149 -12.18 16.39 3.79
N LEU A 150 -11.52 15.87 4.81
CA LEU A 150 -11.84 14.59 5.43
C LEU A 150 -11.54 14.60 6.94
N HIS A 151 -12.09 13.62 7.65
CA HIS A 151 -11.79 13.42 9.07
C HIS A 151 -10.79 12.27 9.24
N ARG A 152 -9.49 12.58 9.43
CA ARG A 152 -8.41 11.58 9.39
C ARG A 152 -8.65 10.33 10.23
N TYR A 153 -9.08 10.51 11.48
CA TYR A 153 -9.37 9.40 12.38
C TYR A 153 -10.53 8.51 11.92
N LYS A 154 -11.59 9.11 11.36
CA LYS A 154 -12.76 8.35 10.92
C LYS A 154 -12.49 7.58 9.65
N LEU A 155 -11.59 8.08 8.79
CA LEU A 155 -11.15 7.35 7.61
C LEU A 155 -10.22 6.20 8.02
N ALA A 156 -9.15 6.50 8.76
CA ALA A 156 -8.12 5.52 9.16
C ALA A 156 -8.62 4.34 10.00
N GLN A 157 -9.77 4.48 10.66
CA GLN A 157 -10.36 3.43 11.51
C GLN A 157 -11.35 2.52 10.75
N GLN A 158 -11.57 2.77 9.46
CA GLN A 158 -12.42 1.92 8.64
C GLN A 158 -11.68 0.66 8.20
N SER A 159 -12.42 -0.34 7.74
CA SER A 159 -11.82 -1.46 7.02
C SER A 159 -11.36 -1.01 5.63
N PRO A 160 -10.38 -1.71 5.01
CA PRO A 160 -9.85 -1.35 3.69
C PRO A 160 -10.93 -1.13 2.61
N ILE A 161 -11.93 -2.01 2.54
CA ILE A 161 -13.07 -1.86 1.61
C ILE A 161 -13.92 -0.61 1.89
N ASN A 162 -14.07 -0.23 3.16
CA ASN A 162 -14.87 0.93 3.54
C ASN A 162 -14.10 2.24 3.30
N GLU A 163 -12.78 2.26 3.50
CA GLU A 163 -11.93 3.38 3.08
C GLU A 163 -12.04 3.61 1.57
N ALA A 164 -11.94 2.54 0.76
CA ALA A 164 -12.13 2.62 -0.68
C ALA A 164 -13.49 3.22 -1.06
N LYS A 165 -14.58 2.77 -0.43
CA LYS A 165 -15.94 3.29 -0.66
C LYS A 165 -16.10 4.74 -0.23
N THR A 166 -15.46 5.14 0.87
CA THR A 166 -15.48 6.53 1.32
C THR A 166 -14.77 7.43 0.31
N LEU A 167 -13.61 7.00 -0.19
CA LEU A 167 -12.82 7.76 -1.17
C LEU A 167 -13.40 7.71 -2.58
N SER A 168 -14.23 6.72 -2.93
CA SER A 168 -14.90 6.70 -4.23
C SER A 168 -16.05 7.71 -4.34
N LEU A 169 -16.50 8.30 -3.22
CA LEU A 169 -17.56 9.30 -3.18
C LEU A 169 -18.87 8.85 -3.86
N GLY A 170 -19.19 7.55 -3.75
CA GLY A 170 -20.39 6.96 -4.32
C GLY A 170 -20.18 6.30 -5.69
N ASP A 171 -19.03 6.53 -6.34
CA ASP A 171 -18.66 5.76 -7.53
C ASP A 171 -18.32 4.31 -7.14
N PRO A 172 -18.51 3.34 -8.06
CA PRO A 172 -18.12 1.96 -7.82
C PRO A 172 -16.61 1.85 -7.53
N ILE A 173 -16.26 1.11 -6.48
CA ILE A 173 -14.87 0.69 -6.27
C ILE A 173 -14.52 -0.46 -7.22
N ILE A 174 -13.24 -0.58 -7.54
CA ILE A 174 -12.70 -1.69 -8.32
C ILE A 174 -12.30 -2.78 -7.32
N ILE A 175 -12.74 -4.02 -7.57
CA ILE A 175 -12.38 -5.18 -6.77
C ILE A 175 -11.66 -6.16 -7.68
N LEU A 176 -10.40 -6.46 -7.38
CA LEU A 176 -9.61 -7.45 -8.09
C LEU A 176 -9.33 -8.62 -7.15
N SER A 177 -9.50 -9.84 -7.66
CA SER A 177 -9.28 -11.08 -6.94
C SER A 177 -8.44 -12.04 -7.78
N ASP A 178 -7.11 -11.94 -7.66
CA ASP A 178 -6.12 -12.80 -8.31
C ASP A 178 -4.76 -12.63 -7.61
N THR A 179 -3.74 -13.35 -8.06
CA THR A 179 -2.35 -13.16 -7.61
C THR A 179 -1.90 -11.71 -7.79
N SER A 180 -1.11 -11.20 -6.84
CA SER A 180 -0.50 -9.87 -6.88
C SER A 180 0.15 -9.53 -8.23
N THR A 181 0.87 -10.49 -8.84
CA THR A 181 1.49 -10.32 -10.16
C THR A 181 0.49 -9.97 -11.24
N LYS A 182 -0.60 -10.74 -11.39
CA LYS A 182 -1.62 -10.45 -12.40
C LYS A 182 -2.40 -9.18 -12.10
N VAL A 183 -2.59 -8.86 -10.81
CA VAL A 183 -3.20 -7.60 -10.40
C VAL A 183 -2.34 -6.42 -10.84
N ILE A 184 -1.01 -6.51 -10.67
CA ILE A 184 -0.07 -5.50 -11.17
C ILE A 184 -0.13 -5.38 -12.69
N GLU A 185 -0.18 -6.51 -13.42
CA GLU A 185 -0.34 -6.52 -14.88
C GLU A 185 -1.63 -5.83 -15.31
N THR A 186 -2.76 -6.19 -14.68
CA THR A 186 -4.08 -5.60 -14.93
C THR A 186 -4.02 -4.08 -14.72
N ILE A 187 -3.41 -3.64 -13.63
CA ILE A 187 -3.31 -2.21 -13.31
C ILE A 187 -2.41 -1.51 -14.33
N ARG A 188 -1.24 -2.07 -14.64
CA ARG A 188 -0.31 -1.50 -15.62
C ARG A 188 -0.94 -1.36 -17.00
N ASP A 189 -1.74 -2.34 -17.42
CA ASP A 189 -2.21 -2.43 -18.80
C ASP A 189 -3.57 -1.72 -18.99
N ASP A 190 -4.45 -1.75 -17.98
CA ASP A 190 -5.83 -1.27 -18.12
C ASP A 190 -6.12 0.06 -17.41
N PHE A 191 -5.30 0.49 -16.45
CA PHE A 191 -5.58 1.72 -15.69
C PHE A 191 -4.99 2.95 -16.38
N GLU A 192 -5.58 4.11 -16.14
CA GLU A 192 -4.96 5.39 -16.48
C GLU A 192 -3.78 5.72 -15.54
N ASP A 193 -2.83 6.53 -16.00
CA ASP A 193 -1.78 7.03 -15.12
C ASP A 193 -2.40 7.93 -14.04
N GLY A 194 -2.01 7.71 -12.78
CA GLY A 194 -2.62 8.38 -11.64
C GLY A 194 -2.37 7.69 -10.32
N ILE A 195 -2.88 8.30 -9.25
CA ILE A 195 -2.88 7.72 -7.91
C ILE A 195 -4.25 7.13 -7.58
N TYR A 196 -4.21 6.00 -6.91
CA TYR A 196 -5.36 5.22 -6.47
C TYR A 196 -5.19 4.92 -4.98
N PHE A 197 -6.29 4.89 -4.25
CA PHE A 197 -6.33 4.22 -2.97
C PHE A 197 -6.29 2.72 -3.20
N LEU A 198 -5.58 2.00 -2.35
CA LEU A 198 -5.46 0.57 -2.43
C LEU A 198 -5.60 -0.02 -1.01
N GLY A 199 -6.60 -0.88 -0.84
CA GLY A 199 -6.77 -1.73 0.33
C GLY A 199 -6.52 -3.19 -0.02
N TRP A 200 -5.84 -3.95 0.85
CA TRP A 200 -5.56 -5.38 0.66
C TRP A 200 -6.28 -6.17 1.73
N GLU A 201 -7.15 -7.09 1.32
CA GLU A 201 -7.92 -7.94 2.24
C GLU A 201 -8.53 -7.11 3.40
N SER A 202 -8.34 -7.55 4.65
CA SER A 202 -8.87 -6.90 5.83
C SER A 202 -7.85 -6.09 6.63
N SER A 203 -6.57 -6.08 6.24
CA SER A 203 -5.47 -5.74 7.16
C SER A 203 -4.65 -4.51 6.82
N HIS A 204 -4.63 -4.05 5.56
CA HIS A 204 -3.69 -3.00 5.19
C HIS A 204 -4.19 -2.12 4.04
N VAL A 205 -3.67 -0.89 4.01
CA VAL A 205 -4.00 0.13 3.02
C VAL A 205 -2.77 0.94 2.61
N GLY A 206 -2.86 1.59 1.46
CA GLY A 206 -1.84 2.50 0.95
C GLY A 206 -2.32 3.18 -0.32
N TYR A 207 -1.36 3.71 -1.07
CA TYR A 207 -1.60 4.17 -2.42
C TYR A 207 -0.98 3.22 -3.43
N LEU A 208 -1.62 3.17 -4.59
CA LEU A 208 -1.03 2.70 -5.82
C LEU A 208 -0.81 3.89 -6.75
N LEU A 209 0.40 4.01 -7.28
CA LEU A 209 0.75 5.01 -8.29
C LEU A 209 1.08 4.29 -9.59
N LYS A 210 0.25 4.48 -10.61
CA LYS A 210 0.58 4.11 -11.98
C LYS A 210 1.17 5.32 -12.69
N ARG A 211 2.41 5.19 -13.16
CA ARG A 211 3.11 6.30 -13.83
C ARG A 211 4.15 5.78 -14.79
N LYS A 212 4.13 6.29 -16.03
CA LYS A 212 5.16 5.99 -17.06
C LYS A 212 5.40 4.49 -17.27
N GLY A 213 4.31 3.71 -17.24
CA GLY A 213 4.35 2.26 -17.46
C GLY A 213 4.77 1.43 -16.24
N GLU A 214 5.03 2.07 -15.10
CA GLU A 214 5.39 1.42 -13.85
C GLU A 214 4.26 1.53 -12.82
N VAL A 215 4.23 0.58 -11.87
CA VAL A 215 3.26 0.53 -10.77
C VAL A 215 4.01 0.52 -9.44
N PHE A 216 3.77 1.54 -8.62
CA PHE A 216 4.40 1.70 -7.32
C PHE A 216 3.39 1.58 -6.18
N LEU A 217 3.85 1.03 -5.07
CA LEU A 217 3.15 1.08 -3.79
C LEU A 217 3.75 2.18 -2.93
N ILE A 218 2.87 2.96 -2.29
CA ILE A 218 3.26 3.99 -1.33
C ILE A 218 2.47 3.75 -0.06
N HIS A 219 3.14 3.31 0.99
CA HIS A 219 2.47 2.87 2.22
C HIS A 219 3.39 3.00 3.43
N SER A 220 2.79 3.00 4.62
CA SER A 220 3.52 2.76 5.86
C SER A 220 3.63 1.24 6.05
N ASP A 221 4.79 0.67 5.72
CA ASP A 221 5.04 -0.77 5.72
C ASP A 221 5.13 -1.31 7.16
N TYR A 222 4.42 -2.40 7.46
CA TYR A 222 4.45 -3.06 8.76
C TYR A 222 5.43 -4.24 8.81
N TYR A 223 5.92 -4.71 7.67
CA TYR A 223 6.63 -5.98 7.58
C TYR A 223 8.14 -5.79 7.44
N SER A 224 8.60 -5.46 6.24
CA SER A 224 10.01 -5.57 5.86
C SER A 224 10.84 -4.39 6.38
N GLN A 225 10.32 -3.17 6.25
CA GLN A 225 11.04 -1.94 6.57
C GLN A 225 10.48 -1.21 7.78
N SER A 226 9.28 -1.56 8.26
CA SER A 226 8.61 -0.95 9.42
C SER A 226 8.60 0.59 9.36
N LYS A 227 8.34 1.16 8.19
CA LYS A 227 8.35 2.62 7.93
C LYS A 227 7.60 2.97 6.64
N VAL A 228 7.35 4.25 6.42
CA VAL A 228 6.81 4.76 5.14
C VAL A 228 7.82 4.57 4.02
N ILE A 229 7.40 3.90 2.94
CA ILE A 229 8.23 3.62 1.76
C ILE A 229 7.48 3.86 0.46
N ILE A 230 8.26 3.97 -0.61
CA ILE A 230 7.82 3.87 -2.00
C ILE A 230 8.63 2.74 -2.62
N GLU A 231 7.96 1.75 -3.20
CA GLU A 231 8.58 0.60 -3.85
C GLU A 231 7.80 0.20 -5.10
N ARG A 232 8.42 -0.55 -6.03
CA ARG A 232 7.64 -1.15 -7.12
C ARG A 232 6.68 -2.17 -6.52
N ALA A 233 5.48 -2.24 -7.04
CA ALA A 233 4.52 -3.23 -6.58
C ALA A 233 5.02 -4.67 -6.79
N ALA A 234 5.82 -4.91 -7.84
CA ALA A 234 6.41 -6.21 -8.14
C ALA A 234 7.51 -6.62 -7.13
N ASP A 235 8.13 -5.66 -6.44
CA ASP A 235 9.20 -5.91 -5.47
C ASP A 235 8.66 -6.04 -4.03
N SER A 236 7.37 -5.74 -3.82
CA SER A 236 6.77 -5.67 -2.48
C SER A 236 6.41 -7.05 -1.93
N GLU A 237 7.14 -7.47 -0.90
CA GLU A 237 6.88 -8.74 -0.21
C GLU A 237 5.46 -8.77 0.39
N VAL A 238 5.04 -7.67 1.03
CA VAL A 238 3.72 -7.60 1.67
C VAL A 238 2.59 -7.73 0.66
N PHE A 239 2.73 -7.06 -0.49
CA PHE A 239 1.74 -7.13 -1.54
C PHE A 239 1.60 -8.56 -2.11
N SER A 240 2.68 -9.34 -2.10
CA SER A 240 2.69 -10.71 -2.60
C SER A 240 1.84 -11.70 -1.78
N PHE A 241 1.48 -11.37 -0.54
CA PHE A 241 0.75 -12.26 0.37
C PHE A 241 -0.77 -12.22 0.20
N TYR A 242 -1.30 -11.31 -0.63
CA TYR A 242 -2.73 -11.04 -0.72
C TYR A 242 -3.29 -11.37 -2.10
N GLU A 243 -4.58 -11.71 -2.12
CA GLU A 243 -5.31 -12.06 -3.36
C GLU A 243 -6.50 -11.15 -3.62
N THR A 244 -7.04 -10.45 -2.60
CA THR A 244 -8.16 -9.52 -2.76
C THR A 244 -7.74 -8.08 -2.57
N PHE A 245 -8.06 -7.24 -3.55
CA PHE A 245 -7.68 -5.82 -3.60
C PHE A 245 -8.89 -4.93 -3.82
N TYR A 246 -9.05 -3.92 -2.96
CA TYR A 246 -10.07 -2.88 -3.05
C TYR A 246 -9.43 -1.57 -3.51
N ILE A 247 -9.76 -1.13 -4.72
CA ILE A 247 -9.13 0.01 -5.34
C ILE A 247 -10.16 1.12 -5.57
N ALA A 248 -9.82 2.34 -5.18
CA ALA A 248 -10.61 3.52 -5.48
C ALA A 248 -9.76 4.56 -6.22
N PRO A 249 -10.20 5.03 -7.40
CA PRO A 249 -9.60 6.17 -8.08
C PRO A 249 -9.49 7.40 -7.17
N ILE A 250 -8.32 8.03 -7.11
CA ILE A 250 -8.14 9.34 -6.45
C ILE A 250 -8.02 10.42 -7.52
N THR A 251 -6.98 10.39 -8.35
CA THR A 251 -6.75 11.44 -9.36
C THR A 251 -7.61 11.27 -10.60
N THR A 252 -8.00 10.04 -10.91
CA THR A 252 -8.91 9.74 -12.01
C THR A 252 -10.38 9.81 -11.58
N ASN A 253 -10.66 10.05 -10.30
CA ASN A 253 -11.99 10.41 -9.80
C ASN A 253 -12.22 11.92 -9.92
N LYS A 254 -12.92 12.34 -10.98
CA LYS A 254 -13.19 13.77 -11.22
C LYS A 254 -14.05 14.40 -10.12
N VAL A 255 -14.95 13.64 -9.49
CA VAL A 255 -15.78 14.12 -8.38
C VAL A 255 -14.91 14.43 -7.16
N LEU A 256 -13.95 13.55 -6.84
CA LEU A 256 -13.01 13.77 -5.74
C LEU A 256 -12.13 14.99 -6.00
N ILE A 257 -11.55 15.10 -7.19
CA ILE A 257 -10.70 16.25 -7.54
C ILE A 257 -11.50 17.56 -7.53
N GLU A 258 -12.75 17.55 -8.00
CA GLU A 258 -13.63 18.72 -7.93
C GLU A 258 -13.92 19.11 -6.47
N LYS A 259 -14.31 18.16 -5.61
CA LYS A 259 -14.53 18.42 -4.18
C LYS A 259 -13.28 18.91 -3.46
N TRP A 260 -12.11 18.37 -3.77
CA TRP A 260 -10.84 18.87 -3.27
C TRP A 260 -10.61 20.33 -3.70
N LEU A 261 -10.90 20.66 -4.94
CA LEU A 261 -10.70 22.00 -5.48
C LEU A 261 -11.66 23.02 -4.86
N THR A 262 -12.95 22.70 -4.78
CA THR A 262 -14.01 23.62 -4.36
C THR A 262 -14.24 23.64 -2.86
N GLN A 263 -13.90 22.56 -2.16
CA GLN A 263 -14.20 22.32 -0.74
C GLN A 263 -15.70 22.23 -0.44
N ASP A 264 -16.49 21.80 -1.42
CA ASP A 264 -17.93 21.57 -1.24
C ASP A 264 -18.18 20.26 -0.46
N ASP A 265 -19.21 20.27 0.40
CA ASP A 265 -19.62 19.13 1.24
C ASP A 265 -20.21 17.95 0.44
#